data_AF-A0A9N7LQH7-F1
#
_entry.id   AF-A0A9N7LQH7-F1
#
_cell.length_a   1.000
_cell.length_b   1.000
_cell.length_c   1.000
_cell.angle_alpha   90.00
_cell.angle_beta   90.00
_cell.angle_gamma   90.00
#
_symmetry.space_group_name_H-M   'P 1'
#
loop_
_entity.id
_entity.type
_entity.pdbx_description
1 polymer ?
#
loop_
_entity_poly.entity_id
_entity_poly.type
_entity_poly.pdbx_seq_one_letter_code
_entity_poly.pdbx_strand_id
1 'polypeptide(L)'
;MRAGPRTVDALEAGEIQVGVLFTTDPRLLAGDFVLLEDDRHAQPAESVTPILRDELRAAHGEHLAASIDALSAELTTERLAELNRRVLLGASAAAVAAEFLTKRRHGLTPRTPRRNQPAIVVGSANFAESVTVAELYAHALAGAGFLVERHLGIGNRDTYFPLLRDGTVGLVPEYVGSLLAYLDGSRGSISDPPQAHAVLAQALQGTGLVALQPAPAQNKNGIVVTAATAAHYGLTKISDLGRAIGEPDGNG
;
A
#
# COMPACT_ATOMS: atom_id res chain seq x y z
N MET A 1 -9.51 10.64 -14.46
CA MET A 1 -9.96 11.06 -13.11
C MET A 1 -8.84 10.75 -12.14
N ARG A 2 -8.41 11.71 -11.30
CA ARG A 2 -7.44 11.45 -10.22
C ARG A 2 -8.21 11.22 -8.93
N ALA A 3 -7.82 10.23 -8.13
CA ALA A 3 -8.37 10.06 -6.79
C ALA A 3 -8.10 11.30 -5.93
N GLY A 4 -9.08 11.74 -5.14
CA GLY A 4 -8.88 12.88 -4.24
C GLY A 4 -10.16 13.50 -3.65
N PRO A 5 -10.03 14.59 -2.87
CA PRO A 5 -11.16 15.29 -2.23
C PRO A 5 -12.23 15.73 -3.22
N ARG A 6 -11.82 16.35 -4.34
CA ARG A 6 -12.76 16.83 -5.38
C ARG A 6 -13.65 15.74 -5.98
N THR A 7 -13.15 14.51 -6.08
CA THR A 7 -13.94 13.39 -6.61
C THR A 7 -15.07 13.02 -5.65
N VAL A 8 -14.83 13.11 -4.34
CA VAL A 8 -15.86 12.83 -3.34
C VAL A 8 -16.87 13.95 -3.28
N ASP A 9 -16.42 15.21 -3.23
CA ASP A 9 -17.33 16.36 -3.23
C ASP A 9 -18.28 16.31 -4.45
N ALA A 10 -17.76 15.96 -5.63
CA ALA A 10 -18.55 15.83 -6.85
C ALA A 10 -19.50 14.61 -6.84
N LEU A 11 -19.12 13.49 -6.21
CA LEU A 11 -20.01 12.34 -6.02
C LEU A 11 -21.15 12.67 -5.05
N GLU A 12 -20.83 13.31 -3.93
CA GLU A 12 -21.80 13.70 -2.89
C GLU A 12 -22.77 14.78 -3.40
N ALA A 13 -22.27 15.73 -4.19
CA ALA A 13 -23.08 16.75 -4.85
C ALA A 13 -23.90 16.20 -6.04
N GLY A 14 -23.68 14.94 -6.45
CA GLY A 14 -24.33 14.33 -7.60
C GLY A 14 -23.88 14.89 -8.96
N GLU A 15 -22.80 15.66 -8.99
CA GLU A 15 -22.20 16.20 -10.23
C GLU A 15 -21.60 15.08 -11.09
N ILE A 16 -21.16 13.99 -10.46
CA ILE A 16 -20.74 12.75 -11.10
C ILE A 16 -21.39 11.55 -10.41
N GLN A 17 -21.65 10.48 -11.16
CA GLN A 17 -22.20 9.23 -10.63
C GLN A 17 -21.12 8.18 -10.38
N VAL A 18 -19.98 8.31 -11.06
CA VAL A 18 -18.84 7.38 -10.99
C VAL A 18 -17.57 8.17 -10.76
N GLY A 19 -16.79 7.77 -9.75
CA GLY A 19 -15.53 8.36 -9.40
C GLY A 19 -14.42 7.33 -9.28
N VAL A 20 -13.21 7.82 -8.99
CA VAL A 20 -12.04 7.00 -8.69
C VAL A 20 -11.52 7.41 -7.32
N LEU A 21 -11.32 6.43 -6.44
CA LEU A 21 -10.62 6.57 -5.16
C LEU A 21 -9.52 5.53 -5.05
N PHE A 22 -8.62 5.67 -4.08
CA PHE A 22 -7.75 4.55 -3.74
C PHE A 22 -8.54 3.49 -2.97
N THR A 23 -8.24 2.22 -3.18
CA THR A 23 -8.91 1.12 -2.46
C THR A 23 -8.64 1.16 -0.95
N THR A 24 -7.58 1.85 -0.50
CA THR A 24 -7.27 2.12 0.91
C THR A 24 -7.74 3.50 1.39
N ASP A 25 -8.60 4.18 0.62
CA ASP A 25 -9.14 5.47 1.01
C ASP A 25 -10.10 5.31 2.22
N PRO A 26 -9.87 6.03 3.33
CA PRO A 26 -10.64 5.84 4.55
C PRO A 26 -12.12 6.19 4.42
N ARG A 27 -12.52 6.95 3.40
CA ARG A 27 -13.93 7.31 3.15
C ARG A 27 -14.77 6.11 2.71
N LEU A 28 -14.13 5.05 2.19
CA LEU A 28 -14.79 3.79 1.86
C LEU A 28 -15.29 3.03 3.10
N LEU A 29 -14.81 3.38 4.30
CA LEU A 29 -15.23 2.75 5.55
C LEU A 29 -16.55 3.28 6.11
N ALA A 30 -17.01 4.46 5.67
CA ALA A 30 -18.22 5.10 6.19
C ALA A 30 -19.52 4.47 5.66
N GLY A 31 -19.46 3.75 4.53
CA GLY A 31 -20.61 3.11 3.89
C GLY A 31 -21.35 4.01 2.89
N ASP A 32 -20.96 5.28 2.75
CA ASP A 32 -21.57 6.23 1.80
C ASP A 32 -21.22 5.93 0.34
N PHE A 33 -20.11 5.20 0.12
CA PHE A 33 -19.61 4.80 -1.18
C PHE A 33 -19.52 3.29 -1.31
N VAL A 34 -19.80 2.80 -2.51
CA VAL A 34 -19.57 1.42 -2.91
C VAL A 34 -18.36 1.37 -3.83
N LEU A 35 -17.33 0.65 -3.40
CA LEU A 35 -16.22 0.24 -4.25
C LEU A 35 -16.67 -0.93 -5.13
N LEU A 36 -16.64 -0.75 -6.44
CA LEU A 36 -17.00 -1.80 -7.38
C LEU A 36 -15.86 -2.82 -7.51
N GLU A 37 -16.21 -4.10 -7.50
CA GLU A 37 -15.28 -5.19 -7.79
C GLU A 37 -14.66 -5.03 -9.18
N ASP A 38 -13.34 -5.13 -9.28
CA ASP A 38 -12.58 -5.04 -10.53
C ASP A 38 -12.56 -6.38 -11.29
N ASP A 39 -13.75 -6.83 -11.72
CA ASP A 39 -13.95 -8.07 -12.48
C ASP A 39 -13.43 -8.00 -13.93
N ARG A 40 -12.94 -6.82 -14.34
CA ARG A 40 -12.34 -6.56 -15.65
C ARG A 40 -10.82 -6.57 -15.63
N HIS A 41 -10.21 -6.73 -14.45
CA HIS A 41 -8.76 -6.64 -14.29
C HIS A 41 -8.19 -5.34 -14.84
N ALA A 42 -8.92 -4.23 -14.66
CA ALA A 42 -8.63 -2.95 -15.27
C ALA A 42 -7.45 -2.22 -14.60
N GLN A 43 -7.04 -2.67 -13.42
CA GLN A 43 -5.99 -2.03 -12.63
C GLN A 43 -4.87 -3.02 -12.28
N PRO A 44 -3.61 -2.54 -12.20
CA PRO A 44 -2.51 -3.34 -11.67
C PRO A 44 -2.81 -3.90 -10.29
N ALA A 45 -2.13 -4.99 -9.96
CA ALA A 45 -1.89 -5.35 -8.58
C ALA A 45 -0.96 -4.29 -7.95
N GLU A 46 -1.46 -3.64 -6.91
CA GLU A 46 -0.73 -2.62 -6.15
C GLU A 46 -0.62 -3.07 -4.69
N SER A 47 -0.20 -4.33 -4.52
CA SER A 47 0.14 -4.83 -3.19
C SER A 47 1.28 -4.02 -2.60
N VAL A 48 1.20 -3.71 -1.32
CA VAL A 48 2.32 -3.12 -0.59
C VAL A 48 3.40 -4.19 -0.41
N THR A 49 4.60 -3.97 -0.94
CA THR A 49 5.74 -4.88 -0.83
C THR A 49 6.93 -4.15 -0.20
N PRO A 50 7.61 -4.74 0.81
CA PRO A 50 8.84 -4.16 1.34
C PRO A 50 10.00 -4.41 0.37
N ILE A 51 10.70 -3.36 -0.04
CA ILE A 51 11.97 -3.47 -0.78
C ILE A 51 13.11 -3.30 0.20
N LEU A 52 13.91 -4.35 0.35
CA LEU A 52 15.02 -4.46 1.28
C LEU A 52 16.35 -4.54 0.51
N ARG A 53 17.41 -3.94 1.04
CA ARG A 53 18.77 -4.19 0.55
C ARG A 53 19.26 -5.60 0.91
N ASP A 54 19.86 -6.29 -0.04
CA ASP A 54 20.42 -7.64 0.15
C ASP A 54 21.48 -7.69 1.26
N GLU A 55 22.29 -6.63 1.39
CA GLU A 55 23.31 -6.52 2.44
C GLU A 55 22.72 -6.56 3.85
N LEU A 56 21.55 -5.97 4.07
CA LEU A 56 20.87 -6.02 5.37
C LEU A 56 20.35 -7.43 5.64
N ARG A 57 19.80 -8.11 4.64
CA ARG A 57 19.41 -9.52 4.78
C ARG A 57 20.62 -10.40 5.14
N ALA A 58 21.77 -10.17 4.51
CA ALA A 58 23.02 -10.87 4.83
C ALA A 58 23.52 -10.57 6.25
N ALA A 59 23.46 -9.31 6.69
CA ALA A 59 23.96 -8.89 8.01
C ALA A 59 23.06 -9.32 9.18
N HIS A 60 21.74 -9.36 8.96
CA HIS A 60 20.74 -9.61 10.00
C HIS A 60 20.14 -11.03 9.95
N GLY A 61 20.32 -11.74 8.83
CA GLY A 61 19.79 -13.08 8.58
C GLY A 61 18.28 -13.08 8.31
N GLU A 62 17.74 -14.28 8.08
CA GLU A 62 16.34 -14.52 7.71
C GLU A 62 15.32 -13.95 8.71
N HIS A 63 15.72 -13.77 9.98
CA HIS A 63 14.83 -13.19 10.99
C HIS A 63 14.39 -11.76 10.65
N LEU A 64 15.23 -10.98 9.96
CA LEU A 64 14.85 -9.65 9.50
C LEU A 64 13.69 -9.73 8.49
N ALA A 65 13.87 -10.52 7.43
CA ALA A 65 12.85 -10.70 6.40
C ALA A 65 11.56 -11.27 7.01
N ALA A 66 11.67 -12.33 7.83
CA ALA A 66 10.51 -12.95 8.49
C ALA A 66 9.73 -11.98 9.39
N SER A 67 10.41 -11.05 10.07
CA SER A 67 9.76 -10.04 10.91
C SER A 67 8.93 -9.05 10.08
N ILE A 68 9.46 -8.66 8.92
CA ILE A 68 8.79 -7.76 7.98
C ILE A 68 7.62 -8.50 7.32
N ASP A 69 7.84 -9.71 6.82
CA ASP A 69 6.81 -10.54 6.17
C ASP A 69 5.63 -10.85 7.10
N ALA A 70 5.91 -11.15 8.37
CA ALA A 70 4.86 -11.36 9.38
C ALA A 70 3.98 -10.12 9.57
N LEU A 71 4.57 -8.91 9.53
CA LEU A 71 3.81 -7.67 9.57
C LEU A 71 3.04 -7.44 8.26
N SER A 72 3.67 -7.63 7.10
CA SER A 72 3.02 -7.48 5.79
C SER A 72 1.78 -8.37 5.67
N ALA A 73 1.85 -9.62 6.14
CA ALA A 73 0.74 -10.57 6.12
C ALA A 73 -0.50 -10.08 6.89
N GLU A 74 -0.33 -9.16 7.84
CA GLU A 74 -1.45 -8.56 8.57
C GLU A 74 -2.10 -7.37 7.85
N LEU A 75 -1.43 -6.75 6.90
CA LEU A 75 -1.95 -5.56 6.24
C LEU A 75 -2.93 -5.95 5.14
N THR A 76 -4.23 -6.04 5.48
CA THR A 76 -5.32 -6.13 4.50
C THR A 76 -5.74 -4.74 4.03
N THR A 77 -6.48 -4.64 2.93
CA THR A 77 -6.93 -3.36 2.36
C THR A 77 -7.75 -2.57 3.38
N GLU A 78 -8.68 -3.23 4.07
CA GLU A 78 -9.54 -2.64 5.10
C GLU A 78 -8.71 -2.17 6.31
N ARG A 79 -7.73 -2.99 6.71
CA ARG A 79 -6.85 -2.67 7.82
C ARG A 79 -6.01 -1.43 7.49
N LEU A 80 -5.47 -1.35 6.28
CA LEU A 80 -4.67 -0.22 5.84
C LEU A 80 -5.53 1.05 5.70
N ALA A 81 -6.77 0.93 5.19
CA ALA A 81 -7.74 2.02 5.17
C ALA A 81 -8.05 2.54 6.59
N GLU A 82 -8.18 1.67 7.58
CA GLU A 82 -8.40 2.08 8.97
C GLU A 82 -7.18 2.81 9.57
N LEU A 83 -5.96 2.35 9.27
CA LEU A 83 -4.74 3.06 9.67
C LEU A 83 -4.67 4.45 9.01
N ASN A 84 -4.97 4.54 7.72
CA ASN A 84 -5.05 5.80 6.98
C ASN A 84 -6.11 6.73 7.57
N ARG A 85 -7.27 6.19 7.99
CA ARG A 85 -8.36 6.96 8.63
C ARG A 85 -7.86 7.65 9.90
N ARG A 86 -7.11 6.94 10.73
CA ARG A 86 -6.58 7.50 11.98
C ARG A 86 -5.60 8.64 11.72
N VAL A 87 -4.74 8.49 10.73
CA VAL A 87 -3.81 9.56 10.32
C VAL A 87 -4.57 10.76 9.75
N LEU A 88 -5.56 10.51 8.89
CA LEU A 88 -6.43 11.56 8.36
C LEU A 88 -7.14 12.35 9.46
N LEU A 89 -7.55 11.69 10.55
CA LEU A 89 -8.18 12.31 11.72
C LEU A 89 -7.18 12.98 12.69
N GLY A 90 -5.90 13.07 12.32
CA GLY A 90 -4.90 13.86 13.04
C GLY A 90 -3.96 13.08 13.95
N ALA A 91 -4.06 11.74 14.00
CA ALA A 91 -3.06 10.94 14.69
C ALA A 91 -1.73 10.94 13.91
N SER A 92 -0.60 10.94 14.62
CA SER A 92 0.70 10.75 13.94
C SER A 92 0.85 9.31 13.46
N ALA A 93 1.54 9.12 12.32
CA ALA A 93 1.85 7.79 11.79
C ALA A 93 2.58 6.90 12.81
N ALA A 94 3.52 7.48 13.58
CA ALA A 94 4.23 6.78 14.65
C ALA A 94 3.29 6.28 15.76
N ALA A 95 2.36 7.12 16.23
CA ALA A 95 1.38 6.72 17.25
C ALA A 95 0.44 5.63 16.73
N VAL A 96 -0.02 5.76 15.48
CA VAL A 96 -0.86 4.74 14.82
C VAL A 96 -0.13 3.39 14.75
N ALA A 97 1.15 3.39 14.35
CA ALA A 97 1.98 2.19 14.28
C ALA A 97 2.21 1.54 15.65
N ALA A 98 2.59 2.34 16.66
CA ALA A 98 2.83 1.84 18.02
C ALA A 98 1.58 1.18 18.62
N GLU A 99 0.40 1.79 18.45
CA GLU A 99 -0.85 1.23 18.95
C GLU A 99 -1.27 -0.04 18.20
N PHE A 100 -1.07 -0.08 16.88
CA PHE A 100 -1.36 -1.27 16.07
C PHE A 100 -0.59 -2.49 16.58
N LEU A 101 0.72 -2.31 16.81
CA LEU A 101 1.64 -3.36 17.28
C LEU A 101 1.49 -3.70 18.76
N THR A 102 0.81 -2.88 19.56
CA THR A 102 0.51 -3.21 20.96
C THR A 102 -0.72 -4.13 21.06
N LYS A 103 -1.74 -3.87 20.23
CA LYS A 103 -3.01 -4.62 20.25
C LYS A 103 -2.87 -6.01 19.64
N ARG A 104 -1.97 -6.17 18.68
CA ARG A 104 -1.54 -7.45 18.14
C ARG A 104 -0.26 -7.78 18.88
N ARG A 105 -0.23 -8.76 19.79
CA ARG A 105 1.05 -9.26 20.35
C ARG A 105 1.86 -9.83 19.19
N HIS A 106 2.50 -8.97 18.42
CA HIS A 106 3.19 -9.34 17.20
C HIS A 106 4.28 -10.29 17.66
N GLY A 107 4.22 -11.54 17.19
CA GLY A 107 5.01 -12.67 17.69
C GLY A 107 6.51 -12.56 17.42
N LEU A 108 7.00 -11.34 17.26
CA LEU A 108 8.40 -10.97 17.21
C LEU A 108 9.01 -11.33 18.55
N THR A 109 9.72 -12.44 18.56
CA THR A 109 10.52 -12.87 19.71
C THR A 109 11.59 -11.81 19.94
N PRO A 110 11.55 -11.08 21.07
CA PRO A 110 12.53 -10.04 21.34
C PRO A 110 13.93 -10.66 21.37
N ARG A 111 14.85 -10.08 20.60
CA ARG A 111 16.24 -10.54 20.57
C ARG A 111 17.13 -9.52 21.25
N THR A 112 18.19 -10.02 21.91
CA THR A 112 19.26 -9.15 22.39
C THR A 112 19.93 -8.47 21.18
N PRO A 113 20.02 -7.13 21.13
CA PRO A 113 20.68 -6.42 20.05
C PRO A 113 22.12 -6.91 19.87
N ARG A 114 22.51 -7.26 18.63
CA ARG A 114 23.91 -7.60 18.33
C ARG A 114 24.68 -6.31 18.06
N ARG A 115 25.67 -6.03 18.91
CA ARG A 115 26.45 -4.78 18.94
C ARG A 115 27.23 -4.44 17.65
N ASN A 116 27.35 -5.38 16.71
CA ASN A 116 28.11 -5.23 15.46
C ASN A 116 27.24 -5.33 14.18
N GLN A 117 25.91 -5.20 14.29
CA GLN A 117 25.03 -5.17 13.11
C GLN A 117 24.77 -3.72 12.67
N PRO A 118 24.71 -3.44 11.36
CA PRO A 118 24.37 -2.10 10.86
C PRO A 118 22.96 -1.70 11.30
N ALA A 119 22.72 -0.39 11.42
CA ALA A 119 21.36 0.10 11.60
C ALA A 119 20.54 -0.08 10.32
N ILE A 120 19.26 -0.37 10.47
CA ILE A 120 18.31 -0.45 9.37
C ILE A 120 17.69 0.93 9.21
N VAL A 121 18.05 1.66 8.15
CA VAL A 121 17.41 2.93 7.82
C VAL A 121 16.10 2.63 7.08
N VAL A 122 14.98 2.83 7.75
CA VAL A 122 13.65 2.68 7.17
C VAL A 122 13.21 4.01 6.57
N GLY A 123 12.92 4.02 5.28
CA GLY A 123 12.49 5.21 4.55
C GLY A 123 11.08 5.11 3.98
N SER A 124 10.57 6.23 3.47
CA SER A 124 9.25 6.29 2.83
C SER A 124 9.18 7.34 1.74
N ALA A 125 8.21 7.17 0.84
CA ALA A 125 7.74 8.24 -0.01
C ALA A 125 7.04 9.35 0.81
N ASN A 126 6.78 10.50 0.19
CA ASN A 126 6.16 11.68 0.81
C ASN A 126 4.62 11.69 0.81
N PHE A 127 3.99 10.54 1.08
CA PHE A 127 2.54 10.47 1.27
C PHE A 127 2.16 9.60 2.47
N ALA A 128 0.98 9.87 3.02
CA ALA A 128 0.57 9.43 4.36
C ALA A 128 0.63 7.90 4.55
N GLU A 129 0.15 7.11 3.59
CA GLU A 129 0.16 5.65 3.72
C GLU A 129 1.59 5.10 3.70
N SER A 130 2.46 5.56 2.79
CA SER A 130 3.86 5.12 2.75
C SER A 130 4.59 5.45 4.06
N VAL A 131 4.38 6.64 4.61
CA VAL A 131 4.92 7.03 5.93
C VAL A 131 4.37 6.11 7.04
N THR A 132 3.08 5.78 7.00
CA THR A 132 2.42 4.92 8.01
C THR A 132 2.95 3.49 7.97
N VAL A 133 3.10 2.90 6.78
CA VAL A 133 3.66 1.55 6.62
C VAL A 133 5.15 1.52 7.01
N ALA A 134 5.92 2.56 6.65
CA ALA A 134 7.31 2.67 7.07
C ALA A 134 7.44 2.75 8.60
N GLU A 135 6.54 3.49 9.28
CA GLU A 135 6.49 3.51 10.74
C GLU A 135 6.13 2.16 11.35
N LEU A 136 5.22 1.39 10.72
CA LEU A 136 4.91 0.02 11.13
C LEU A 136 6.16 -0.87 11.07
N TYR A 137 6.89 -0.85 9.95
CA TYR A 137 8.15 -1.60 9.83
C TYR A 137 9.17 -1.15 10.88
N ALA A 138 9.37 0.16 11.04
CA ALA A 138 10.34 0.69 11.98
C ALA A 138 10.04 0.28 13.44
N HIS A 139 8.77 0.35 13.86
CA HIS A 139 8.36 -0.06 15.21
C HIS A 139 8.45 -1.57 15.41
N ALA A 140 8.03 -2.37 14.41
CA ALA A 140 8.12 -3.82 14.48
C ALA A 140 9.59 -4.27 14.62
N LEU A 141 10.47 -3.74 13.78
CA LEU A 141 11.90 -4.05 13.82
C LEU A 141 12.57 -3.59 15.12
N ALA A 142 12.25 -2.39 15.60
CA ALA A 142 12.76 -1.93 16.90
C ALA A 142 12.28 -2.84 18.06
N GLY A 143 11.01 -3.27 18.04
CA GLY A 143 10.46 -4.22 19.01
C GLY A 143 11.12 -5.60 18.97
N ALA A 144 11.59 -6.04 17.80
CA ALA A 144 12.38 -7.27 17.63
C ALA A 144 13.86 -7.11 18.06
N GLY A 145 14.29 -5.91 18.46
CA GLY A 145 15.66 -5.63 18.93
C GLY A 145 16.65 -5.28 17.82
N PHE A 146 16.18 -4.89 16.63
CA PHE A 146 17.04 -4.31 15.60
C PHE A 146 17.33 -2.83 15.91
N LEU A 147 18.53 -2.37 15.54
CA LEU A 147 18.83 -0.94 15.50
C LEU A 147 18.16 -0.34 14.27
N VAL A 148 17.29 0.66 14.48
CA VAL A 148 16.46 1.24 13.43
C VAL A 148 16.62 2.75 13.42
N GLU A 149 16.87 3.29 12.24
CA GLU A 149 16.80 4.72 11.94
C GLU A 149 15.64 4.99 10.99
N ARG A 150 15.16 6.23 10.96
CA ARG A 150 14.01 6.65 10.15
C ARG A 150 14.42 7.79 9.23
N HIS A 151 14.13 7.64 7.94
CA HIS A 151 14.24 8.71 6.95
C HIS A 151 12.93 8.80 6.17
N LEU A 152 11.91 9.40 6.78
CA LEU A 152 10.55 9.38 6.26
C LEU A 152 10.24 10.60 5.41
N GLY A 153 9.26 10.46 4.52
CA GLY A 153 8.73 11.56 3.73
C GLY A 153 9.74 12.14 2.74
N ILE A 154 10.67 11.32 2.23
CA ILE A 154 11.84 11.76 1.45
C ILE A 154 11.43 12.53 0.19
N GLY A 155 10.36 12.09 -0.46
CA GLY A 155 9.91 12.67 -1.72
C GLY A 155 9.21 11.64 -2.59
N ASN A 156 9.21 11.90 -3.89
CA ASN A 156 8.77 10.94 -4.89
C ASN A 156 9.83 9.85 -5.12
N ARG A 157 9.47 8.85 -5.92
CA ARG A 157 10.33 7.69 -6.22
C ARG A 157 11.67 8.07 -6.83
N ASP A 158 11.72 9.07 -7.70
CA ASP A 158 12.98 9.59 -8.26
C ASP A 158 13.93 10.15 -7.21
N THR A 159 13.40 10.53 -6.05
CA THR A 159 14.20 11.05 -4.93
C THR A 159 14.70 9.93 -4.01
N TYR A 160 13.83 9.03 -3.56
CA TYR A 160 14.23 8.01 -2.58
C TYR A 160 14.82 6.73 -3.18
N PHE A 161 14.48 6.38 -4.43
CA PHE A 161 14.96 5.14 -5.04
C PHE A 161 16.49 5.13 -5.26
N PRO A 162 17.14 6.26 -5.64
CA PRO A 162 18.60 6.35 -5.62
C PRO A 162 19.20 6.11 -4.22
N LEU A 163 18.59 6.67 -3.17
CA LEU A 163 19.04 6.48 -1.77
C LEU A 163 18.90 5.03 -1.31
N LEU A 164 17.87 4.33 -1.81
CA LEU A 164 17.72 2.89 -1.57
C LEU A 164 18.82 2.09 -2.29
N ARG A 165 19.17 2.49 -3.53
CA ARG A 165 20.22 1.86 -4.35
C ARG A 165 21.64 2.13 -3.86
N ASP A 166 21.92 3.28 -3.26
CA ASP A 166 23.26 3.61 -2.74
C ASP A 166 23.50 3.18 -1.29
N GLY A 167 22.43 2.83 -0.55
CA GLY A 167 22.53 2.32 0.82
C GLY A 167 22.20 3.34 1.90
N THR A 168 21.93 4.59 1.52
CA THR A 168 21.46 5.64 2.45
C THR A 168 20.13 5.25 3.10
N VAL A 169 19.26 4.54 2.36
CA VAL A 169 18.04 3.91 2.89
C VAL A 169 18.12 2.40 2.67
N GLY A 170 17.71 1.62 3.68
CA GLY A 170 17.83 0.17 3.68
C GLY A 170 16.52 -0.58 3.41
N LEU A 171 15.38 0.02 3.76
CA LEU A 171 14.05 -0.58 3.65
C LEU A 171 13.02 0.49 3.29
N VAL A 172 12.19 0.25 2.27
CA VAL A 172 11.09 1.15 1.88
C VAL A 172 9.83 0.33 1.55
N PRO A 173 8.62 0.74 1.99
CA PRO A 173 7.37 0.20 1.45
C PRO A 173 7.14 0.71 0.02
N GLU A 174 6.99 -0.21 -0.92
CA GLU A 174 6.67 0.05 -2.33
C GLU A 174 5.37 -0.64 -2.74
N TYR A 175 4.92 -0.33 -3.95
CA TYR A 175 3.68 -0.84 -4.53
C TYR A 175 4.03 -1.58 -5.80
N VAL A 176 3.64 -2.86 -5.89
CA VAL A 176 4.19 -3.80 -6.87
C VAL A 176 4.05 -3.28 -8.31
N GLY A 177 2.84 -2.94 -8.75
CA GLY A 177 2.58 -2.47 -10.11
C GLY A 177 3.27 -1.15 -10.42
N SER A 178 3.22 -0.21 -9.49
CA SER A 178 3.85 1.11 -9.64
C SER A 178 5.38 1.04 -9.67
N LEU A 179 6.01 0.16 -8.90
CA LEU A 179 7.46 -0.04 -8.94
C LEU A 179 7.88 -0.77 -10.21
N LEU A 180 7.12 -1.76 -10.67
CA LEU A 180 7.36 -2.41 -11.96
C LEU A 180 7.38 -1.39 -13.10
N ALA A 181 6.31 -0.60 -13.20
CA ALA A 181 6.18 0.46 -14.20
C ALA A 181 7.36 1.46 -14.16
N TYR A 182 7.88 1.73 -12.96
CA TYR A 182 9.06 2.58 -12.78
C TYR A 182 10.36 1.94 -13.32
N LEU A 183 10.53 0.63 -13.12
CA LEU A 183 11.75 -0.09 -13.49
C LEU A 183 11.85 -0.40 -14.97
N ASP A 184 10.73 -0.78 -15.61
CA ASP A 184 10.72 -1.25 -17.00
C ASP A 184 10.10 -0.25 -17.98
N GLY A 185 9.57 0.89 -17.49
CA GLY A 185 8.88 1.89 -18.31
C GLY A 185 7.53 1.42 -18.87
N SER A 186 7.04 0.26 -18.45
CA SER A 186 5.71 -0.25 -18.78
C SER A 186 4.63 0.46 -17.96
N ARG A 187 3.36 0.17 -18.25
CA ARG A 187 2.23 0.69 -17.44
C ARG A 187 1.91 -0.15 -16.21
N GLY A 188 2.72 -1.16 -15.86
CA GLY A 188 2.38 -2.09 -14.77
C GLY A 188 1.00 -2.73 -15.05
N SER A 189 0.90 -3.57 -16.07
CA SER A 189 -0.40 -4.09 -16.53
C SER A 189 -0.81 -5.42 -15.90
N ILE A 190 -0.05 -5.93 -14.93
CA ILE A 190 -0.30 -7.23 -14.32
C ILE A 190 -1.25 -7.02 -13.14
N SER A 191 -2.47 -7.51 -13.28
CA SER A 191 -3.54 -7.39 -12.29
C SER A 191 -3.57 -8.51 -11.25
N ASP A 192 -2.92 -9.65 -11.55
CA ASP A 192 -2.77 -10.79 -10.63
C ASP A 192 -1.63 -10.51 -9.65
N PRO A 193 -1.88 -10.44 -8.32
CA PRO A 193 -0.85 -10.06 -7.36
C PRO A 193 0.34 -11.03 -7.26
N PRO A 194 0.15 -12.37 -7.20
CA PRO A 194 1.27 -13.31 -7.22
C PRO A 194 2.14 -13.17 -8.48
N GLN A 195 1.53 -13.06 -9.66
CA GLN A 195 2.26 -12.88 -10.91
C GLN A 195 3.03 -11.56 -10.93
N ALA A 196 2.40 -10.46 -10.53
CA ALA A 196 3.03 -9.14 -10.51
C ALA A 196 4.24 -9.13 -9.55
N HIS A 197 4.11 -9.72 -8.37
CA HIS A 197 5.22 -9.83 -7.42
C HIS A 197 6.36 -10.69 -7.95
N ALA A 198 6.07 -11.81 -8.62
CA ALA A 198 7.09 -12.65 -9.23
C ALA A 198 7.89 -11.91 -10.33
N VAL A 199 7.20 -11.15 -11.18
CA VAL A 199 7.85 -10.32 -12.21
C VAL A 199 8.68 -9.21 -11.57
N LEU A 200 8.20 -8.58 -10.49
CA LEU A 200 8.98 -7.60 -9.74
C LEU A 200 10.24 -8.21 -9.14
N ALA A 201 10.13 -9.38 -8.51
CA ALA A 201 11.27 -10.08 -7.94
C ALA A 201 12.32 -10.40 -9.03
N GLN A 202 11.88 -10.78 -10.23
CA GLN A 202 12.77 -10.97 -11.37
C GLN A 202 13.45 -9.67 -11.83
N ALA A 203 12.70 -8.56 -11.91
CA ALA A 203 13.23 -7.26 -12.32
C ALA A 203 14.28 -6.69 -11.34
N LEU A 204 14.24 -7.11 -10.08
CA LEU A 204 15.21 -6.69 -9.06
C LEU A 204 16.47 -7.58 -8.99
N GLN A 205 16.52 -8.69 -9.72
CA GLN A 205 17.70 -9.57 -9.71
C GLN A 205 18.96 -8.82 -10.12
N GLY A 206 20.04 -9.00 -9.35
CA GLY A 206 21.33 -8.35 -9.61
C GLY A 206 21.40 -6.86 -9.27
N THR A 207 20.33 -6.25 -8.75
CA THR A 207 20.31 -4.84 -8.36
C THR A 207 20.79 -4.58 -6.93
N GLY A 208 20.98 -5.63 -6.12
CA GLY A 208 21.25 -5.54 -4.68
C GLY A 208 20.01 -5.23 -3.83
N LEU A 209 18.83 -5.25 -4.45
CA LEU A 209 17.53 -5.09 -3.81
C LEU A 209 16.72 -6.37 -3.92
N VAL A 210 15.92 -6.65 -2.90
CA VAL A 210 14.97 -7.77 -2.89
C VAL A 210 13.57 -7.26 -2.51
N ALA A 211 12.56 -7.71 -3.26
CA ALA A 211 11.17 -7.57 -2.86
C ALA A 211 10.82 -8.70 -1.89
N LEU A 212 10.45 -8.33 -0.67
CA LEU A 212 9.95 -9.26 0.36
C LEU A 212 8.47 -9.60 0.10
N GLN A 213 7.86 -10.43 0.96
CA GLN A 213 6.48 -10.88 0.74
C GLN A 213 5.52 -9.68 0.76
N PRO A 214 4.64 -9.57 -0.25
CA PRO A 214 3.69 -8.48 -0.32
C PRO A 214 2.57 -8.68 0.70
N ALA A 215 2.02 -7.57 1.17
CA ALA A 215 0.80 -7.56 1.94
C ALA A 215 -0.41 -8.00 1.09
N PRO A 216 -1.45 -8.60 1.71
CA PRO A 216 -2.73 -8.82 1.04
C PRO A 216 -3.41 -7.51 0.57
N ALA A 217 -3.14 -6.39 1.25
CA ALA A 217 -3.69 -5.08 0.91
C ALA A 217 -3.40 -4.70 -0.54
N GLN A 218 -4.40 -4.15 -1.22
CA GLN A 218 -4.25 -3.46 -2.50
C GLN A 218 -4.42 -1.97 -2.28
N ASN A 219 -3.47 -1.15 -2.73
CA ASN A 219 -3.66 0.30 -2.88
C ASN A 219 -3.66 0.66 -4.36
N LYS A 220 -4.73 0.28 -5.05
CA LYS A 220 -4.94 0.57 -6.46
C LYS A 220 -6.05 1.60 -6.63
N ASN A 221 -6.18 2.13 -7.83
CA ASN A 221 -7.39 2.89 -8.16
C ASN A 221 -8.60 1.95 -8.09
N GLY A 222 -9.64 2.38 -7.41
CA GLY A 222 -10.93 1.74 -7.32
C GLY A 222 -12.00 2.59 -8.00
N ILE A 223 -12.87 1.95 -8.78
CA ILE A 223 -14.05 2.62 -9.31
C ILE A 223 -15.11 2.64 -8.22
N VAL A 224 -15.61 3.83 -7.91
CA VAL A 224 -16.54 4.04 -6.81
C VAL A 224 -17.80 4.75 -7.29
N VAL A 225 -18.92 4.43 -6.65
CA VAL A 225 -20.20 5.12 -6.82
C VAL A 225 -20.78 5.41 -5.43
N THR A 226 -21.79 6.28 -5.32
CA THR A 226 -22.52 6.43 -4.05
C THR A 226 -23.34 5.17 -3.76
N ALA A 227 -23.62 4.89 -2.48
CA ALA A 227 -24.50 3.79 -2.10
C ALA A 227 -25.89 3.90 -2.75
N ALA A 228 -26.42 5.12 -2.90
CA ALA A 228 -27.68 5.37 -3.58
C ALA A 228 -27.62 4.99 -5.07
N THR A 229 -26.56 5.40 -5.78
CA THR A 229 -26.33 5.03 -7.19
C THR A 229 -26.17 3.52 -7.35
N ALA A 230 -25.40 2.86 -6.47
CA ALA A 230 -25.24 1.41 -6.50
C ALA A 230 -26.57 0.69 -6.32
N ALA A 231 -27.39 1.12 -5.35
CA ALA A 231 -28.69 0.51 -5.10
C ALA A 231 -29.68 0.73 -6.26
N HIS A 232 -29.68 1.92 -6.84
CA HIS A 232 -30.58 2.25 -7.95
C HIS A 232 -30.30 1.43 -9.21
N TYR A 233 -29.03 1.26 -9.58
CA TYR A 233 -28.62 0.56 -10.79
C TYR A 233 -28.15 -0.89 -10.56
N GLY A 234 -28.19 -1.39 -9.33
CA GLY A 234 -27.74 -2.74 -8.97
C GLY A 234 -26.24 -2.97 -9.21
N LEU A 235 -25.39 -1.98 -8.91
CA LEU A 235 -23.96 -2.02 -9.22
C LEU A 235 -23.15 -2.66 -8.08
N THR A 236 -22.43 -3.74 -8.39
CA THR A 236 -21.46 -4.34 -7.45
C THR A 236 -20.06 -4.51 -8.07
N LYS A 237 -19.95 -4.54 -9.40
CA LYS A 237 -18.68 -4.72 -10.13
C LYS A 237 -18.58 -3.80 -11.34
N ILE A 238 -17.35 -3.61 -11.85
CA ILE A 238 -17.08 -2.71 -12.98
C ILE A 238 -17.89 -3.12 -14.23
N SER A 239 -18.07 -4.41 -14.49
CA SER A 239 -18.87 -4.85 -15.63
C SER A 239 -20.35 -4.49 -15.58
N ASP A 240 -20.90 -4.15 -14.40
CA ASP A 240 -22.30 -3.70 -14.28
C ASP A 240 -22.49 -2.29 -14.85
N LEU A 241 -21.47 -1.43 -14.77
CA LEU A 241 -21.52 -0.06 -15.33
C LEU A 241 -21.84 -0.08 -16.82
N GLY A 242 -21.23 -0.99 -17.59
CA GLY A 242 -21.49 -1.11 -19.02
C GLY A 242 -22.93 -1.52 -19.36
N ARG A 243 -23.67 -2.13 -18.43
CA ARG A 243 -25.08 -2.49 -18.61
C ARG A 243 -26.02 -1.32 -18.27
N ALA A 244 -25.71 -0.59 -17.19
CA ALA A 244 -26.53 0.53 -16.73
C ALA A 244 -26.56 1.72 -17.70
N ILE A 245 -25.47 1.95 -18.45
CA ILE A 245 -25.37 3.04 -19.45
C ILE A 245 -26.11 2.69 -20.77
N GLY A 246 -26.62 1.44 -20.89
CA GLY A 246 -27.31 0.93 -22.08
C GLY A 246 -28.83 0.99 -22.03
N GLU A 247 -29.43 1.31 -20.87
CA GLU A 247 -30.88 1.53 -20.76
C GLU A 247 -31.15 3.04 -20.82
N PRO A 248 -31.79 3.54 -21.91
CA PRO A 248 -32.29 4.91 -21.87
C PRO A 248 -33.39 4.95 -20.81
N ASP A 249 -33.28 5.91 -19.89
CA ASP A 249 -34.29 6.19 -18.86
C ASP A 249 -35.68 6.06 -19.47
N GLY A 250 -36.45 5.08 -18.99
CA GLY A 250 -37.77 4.70 -19.51
C GLY A 250 -38.86 5.73 -19.22
N ASN A 251 -38.61 7.01 -19.54
CA ASN A 251 -39.61 8.07 -19.60
C ASN A 251 -39.61 8.65 -21.03
N GLY A 252 -40.39 8.00 -21.88
CA GLY A 252 -40.91 8.53 -23.14
C GLY A 252 -42.43 8.47 -23.12
#